data_AF-A0A9Q1KV82-F1
#
_entry.id   AF-A0A9Q1KV82-F1
#
_cell.length_a   1.000
_cell.length_b   1.000
_cell.length_c   1.000
_cell.angle_alpha   90.00
_cell.angle_beta   90.00
_cell.angle_gamma   90.00
#
_symmetry.space_group_name_H-M   'P 1'
#
loop_
_entity.id
_entity.type
_entity.pdbx_description
1 polymer ?
#
loop_
_entity_poly.entity_id
_entity_poly.type
_entity_poly.pdbx_seq_one_letter_code
_entity_poly.pdbx_strand_id
1 'polypeptide(L)'
;MRWKRMYSKAALTTFSLAAIMATFFFFFMGSIDIRPRFSSFFQPDPSEPPACLPLRVYMYDLPPKFNVGMLGSRSSGETPVTAETLPPWSTKAGLRKQHSVEYWMMAYMLYEGEEREKMEMEAIRVSDPEIADVFFVPFFSSLSLSTHGRNMSDPKTEDDKQLQVDTLKFLRESKYWQRSQGRDHVIPMHHPNAFRFLRDQINASILIVSDFGRYEKNVSNLRKDVVAPYVHVVDSYTNDDTRDPFESRKTLLFFRGRTVRKGEGSVRAELQKILVEGMRSSKFCLDPAGDTPSSCRLFDAIVSHCVPVIVSDKVELPYEDELDYARFSIFFSDKEAVRPGYMVEQLRKFPKDKWVDMWKMLKNISHHYEFQYPPKGGDAVDMIWREVRHKLPAAKLAVHRTKRLKIPDWWGDRRR
;
A
#
# COMPACT_ATOMS: atom_id res chain seq x y z
N MET A 1 -18.06 39.18 67.91
CA MET A 1 -17.31 40.08 66.99
C MET A 1 -15.95 39.54 66.50
N ARG A 2 -15.51 38.32 66.86
CA ARG A 2 -14.15 37.81 66.51
C ARG A 2 -14.05 37.15 65.12
N TRP A 3 -15.13 36.58 64.59
CA TRP A 3 -15.12 35.85 63.31
C TRP A 3 -15.10 36.74 62.06
N LYS A 4 -15.83 37.86 62.04
CA LYS A 4 -15.87 38.79 60.89
C LYS A 4 -14.48 39.39 60.56
N ARG A 5 -13.63 39.60 61.57
CA ARG A 5 -12.24 40.06 61.38
C ARG A 5 -11.32 38.99 60.78
N MET A 6 -11.59 37.71 61.00
CA MET A 6 -10.75 36.62 60.51
C MET A 6 -11.02 36.35 59.02
N TYR A 7 -12.30 36.34 58.61
CA TYR A 7 -12.68 36.23 57.20
C TYR A 7 -12.25 37.44 56.38
N SER A 8 -12.33 38.65 56.94
CA SER A 8 -11.86 39.87 56.26
C SER A 8 -10.34 39.85 56.03
N LYS A 9 -9.55 39.33 56.97
CA LYS A 9 -8.09 39.17 56.80
C LYS A 9 -7.74 38.11 55.76
N ALA A 10 -8.44 36.96 55.76
CA ALA A 10 -8.24 35.90 54.79
C ALA A 10 -8.61 36.35 53.35
N ALA A 11 -9.72 37.08 53.21
CA ALA A 11 -10.15 37.64 51.93
C ALA A 11 -9.21 38.73 51.41
N LEU A 12 -8.65 39.56 52.30
CA LEU A 12 -7.61 40.52 51.90
C LEU A 12 -6.35 39.81 51.40
N THR A 13 -5.89 38.76 52.10
CA THR A 13 -4.68 38.03 51.69
C THR A 13 -4.85 37.30 50.36
N THR A 14 -6.01 36.71 50.10
CA THR A 14 -6.27 36.05 48.80
C THR A 14 -6.37 37.05 47.66
N PHE A 15 -6.98 38.21 47.91
CA PHE A 15 -7.06 39.27 46.91
C PHE A 15 -5.68 39.89 46.61
N SER A 16 -4.84 40.08 47.64
CA SER A 16 -3.46 40.54 47.46
C SER A 16 -2.61 39.54 46.67
N LEU A 17 -2.73 38.23 46.95
CA LEU A 17 -2.03 37.20 46.19
C LEU A 17 -2.49 37.14 44.73
N ALA A 18 -3.79 37.25 44.47
CA ALA A 18 -4.35 37.28 43.12
C ALA A 18 -3.90 38.53 42.34
N ALA A 19 -3.84 39.69 43.00
CA ALA A 19 -3.35 40.93 42.41
C ALA A 19 -1.85 40.84 42.07
N ILE A 20 -1.03 40.26 42.96
CA ILE A 20 0.40 40.03 42.70
C ILE A 20 0.58 39.09 41.51
N MET A 21 -0.18 37.99 41.44
CA MET A 21 -0.14 37.06 40.31
C MET A 21 -0.57 37.72 39.00
N ALA A 22 -1.61 38.55 39.02
CA ALA A 22 -2.09 39.29 37.86
C ALA A 22 -1.07 40.34 37.39
N THR A 23 -0.41 41.04 38.32
CA THR A 23 0.69 41.96 37.98
C THR A 23 1.91 41.22 37.44
N PHE A 24 2.25 40.05 37.96
CA PHE A 24 3.34 39.21 37.43
C PHE A 24 3.02 38.73 36.01
N PHE A 25 1.77 38.36 35.74
CA PHE A 25 1.29 38.02 34.40
C PHE A 25 1.36 39.22 33.44
N PHE A 26 0.98 40.42 33.89
CA PHE A 26 1.02 41.63 33.07
C PHE A 26 2.44 42.13 32.79
N PHE A 27 3.38 41.99 33.74
CA PHE A 27 4.78 42.38 33.54
C PHE A 27 5.58 41.36 32.71
N PHE A 28 5.27 40.06 32.79
CA PHE A 28 5.94 39.03 31.97
C PHE A 28 5.29 38.78 30.60
N MET A 29 4.02 39.19 30.39
CA MET A 29 3.41 39.27 29.05
C MET A 29 3.54 40.67 28.40
N GLY A 30 4.50 41.47 28.84
CA GLY A 30 4.96 42.64 28.10
C GLY A 30 5.70 42.20 26.83
N SER A 31 4.96 42.13 25.72
CA SER A 31 5.45 42.11 24.34
C SER A 31 6.56 41.09 24.03
N ILE A 32 6.23 39.80 24.11
CA ILE A 32 6.93 38.82 23.26
C ILE A 32 6.47 39.09 21.83
N ASP A 33 7.26 39.85 21.09
CA ASP A 33 7.10 40.02 19.65
C ASP A 33 7.39 38.67 18.99
N ILE A 34 6.35 37.85 18.80
CA ILE A 34 6.40 36.61 18.01
C ILE A 34 6.31 37.00 16.53
N ARG A 35 7.21 37.87 16.08
CA ARG A 35 7.61 37.94 14.68
C ARG A 35 8.77 36.96 14.49
N PRO A 36 8.71 36.06 13.51
CA PRO A 36 9.74 35.05 13.33
C PRO A 36 11.05 35.73 12.97
N ARG A 37 12.02 35.70 13.88
CA ARG A 37 13.43 36.03 13.61
C ARG A 37 14.15 34.92 12.83
N PHE A 38 13.41 34.25 11.95
CA PHE A 38 13.86 33.18 11.04
C PHE A 38 13.84 33.62 9.57
N SER A 39 13.59 34.90 9.26
CA SER A 39 13.47 35.40 7.89
C SER A 39 14.80 35.74 7.20
N SER A 40 15.96 35.39 7.77
CA SER A 40 17.27 35.64 7.15
C SER A 40 17.96 34.40 6.59
N PHE A 41 17.36 33.20 6.68
CA PHE A 41 17.93 31.96 6.13
C PHE A 41 17.14 31.34 4.98
N PHE A 42 16.06 31.97 4.54
CA PHE A 42 15.32 31.57 3.34
C PHE A 42 15.26 32.75 2.39
N GLN A 43 16.31 32.94 1.59
CA GLN A 43 16.05 33.35 0.23
C GLN A 43 15.39 32.15 -0.46
N PRO A 44 14.19 32.30 -1.06
CA PRO A 44 13.68 31.29 -1.95
C PRO A 44 14.59 31.27 -3.17
N ASP A 45 15.27 30.14 -3.38
CA ASP A 45 15.82 29.80 -4.68
C ASP A 45 14.63 29.71 -5.66
N PRO A 46 14.61 30.48 -6.77
CA PRO A 46 13.51 30.46 -7.73
C PRO A 46 13.58 29.27 -8.70
N SER A 47 14.37 28.23 -8.43
CA SER A 47 14.20 26.95 -9.11
C SER A 47 13.08 26.17 -8.44
N GLU A 48 12.13 25.69 -9.24
CA GLU A 48 11.23 24.58 -8.90
C GLU A 48 11.94 23.55 -7.99
N PRO A 49 11.26 22.89 -7.04
CA PRO A 49 11.86 21.74 -6.34
C PRO A 49 12.45 20.85 -7.43
N PRO A 50 13.74 20.43 -7.34
CA PRO A 50 14.35 19.64 -8.39
C PRO A 50 13.41 18.47 -8.64
N ALA A 51 12.92 18.35 -9.88
CA ALA A 51 12.05 17.25 -10.28
C ALA A 51 12.62 15.98 -9.64
N CYS A 52 11.83 15.33 -8.79
CA CYS A 52 12.33 14.27 -7.95
C CYS A 52 12.89 13.21 -8.88
N LEU A 53 14.22 13.00 -8.86
CA LEU A 53 14.85 12.08 -9.80
C LEU A 53 14.22 10.69 -9.64
N PRO A 54 14.01 9.96 -10.75
CA PRO A 54 13.44 8.63 -10.69
C PRO A 54 14.29 7.74 -9.80
N LEU A 55 13.63 6.85 -9.06
CA LEU A 55 14.30 5.92 -8.16
C LEU A 55 15.15 4.94 -8.99
N ARG A 56 16.45 4.85 -8.73
CA ARG A 56 17.34 3.91 -9.44
C ARG A 56 17.23 2.54 -8.80
N VAL A 57 16.69 1.59 -9.53
CA VAL A 57 16.41 0.23 -9.06
C VAL A 57 17.34 -0.75 -9.76
N TYR A 58 18.14 -1.48 -8.99
CA TYR A 58 18.82 -2.67 -9.51
C TYR A 58 17.92 -3.88 -9.29
N MET A 59 17.55 -4.57 -10.37
CA MET A 59 16.79 -5.82 -10.30
C MET A 59 17.75 -6.99 -10.36
N TYR A 60 17.68 -7.88 -9.36
CA TYR A 60 18.47 -9.11 -9.38
C TYR A 60 18.08 -10.02 -10.55
N ASP A 61 19.09 -10.57 -11.20
CA ASP A 61 18.95 -11.54 -12.30
C ASP A 61 18.71 -12.96 -11.76
N LEU A 62 17.53 -13.17 -11.15
CA LEU A 62 17.11 -14.48 -10.67
C LEU A 62 16.71 -15.41 -11.83
N PRO A 63 17.14 -16.69 -11.82
CA PRO A 63 16.71 -17.68 -12.80
C PRO A 63 15.17 -17.80 -12.90
N PRO A 64 14.62 -18.13 -14.09
CA PRO A 64 13.19 -18.23 -14.34
C PRO A 64 12.39 -19.09 -13.34
N LYS A 65 13.02 -20.09 -12.71
CA LYS A 65 12.40 -20.93 -11.66
C LYS A 65 11.84 -20.12 -10.48
N PHE A 66 12.36 -18.93 -10.22
CA PHE A 66 11.91 -18.03 -9.15
C PHE A 66 10.78 -17.09 -9.57
N ASN A 67 10.48 -16.99 -10.87
CA ASN A 67 9.49 -16.05 -11.40
C ASN A 67 8.63 -16.66 -12.51
N VAL A 68 8.90 -16.32 -13.77
CA VAL A 68 8.03 -16.63 -14.92
C VAL A 68 7.99 -18.11 -15.26
N GLY A 69 8.97 -18.90 -14.83
CA GLY A 69 8.96 -20.36 -14.97
C GLY A 69 7.76 -21.00 -14.27
N MET A 70 7.21 -20.35 -13.23
CA MET A 70 5.99 -20.81 -12.55
C MET A 70 4.69 -20.45 -13.29
N LEU A 71 4.74 -19.66 -14.37
CA LEU A 71 3.59 -19.33 -15.21
C LEU A 71 3.27 -20.43 -16.24
N GLY A 72 4.10 -21.48 -16.34
CA GLY A 72 3.92 -22.59 -17.27
C GLY A 72 4.46 -22.31 -18.69
N SER A 73 5.24 -21.24 -18.88
CA SER A 73 5.98 -21.05 -20.13
C SER A 73 7.12 -22.07 -20.24
N ARG A 74 7.54 -22.41 -21.47
CA ARG A 74 8.73 -23.24 -21.73
C ARG A 74 10.06 -22.57 -21.31
N SER A 75 10.00 -21.53 -20.49
CA SER A 75 11.16 -20.83 -19.93
C SER A 75 11.75 -21.66 -18.78
N SER A 76 12.22 -22.87 -19.10
CA SER A 76 12.90 -23.78 -18.16
C SER A 76 14.42 -23.59 -18.16
N GLY A 77 14.93 -22.57 -18.86
CA GLY A 77 16.35 -22.24 -18.89
C GLY A 77 16.83 -21.55 -17.60
N GLU A 78 18.15 -21.50 -17.41
CA GLU A 78 18.78 -20.76 -16.31
C GLU A 78 18.91 -19.26 -16.59
N THR A 79 18.78 -18.86 -17.85
CA THR A 79 18.94 -17.47 -18.29
C THR A 79 17.85 -16.56 -17.72
N PRO A 80 18.20 -15.43 -17.08
CA PRO A 80 17.26 -14.43 -16.60
C PRO A 80 16.36 -13.88 -17.72
N VAL A 81 15.16 -13.45 -17.33
CA VAL A 81 14.13 -12.91 -18.25
C VAL A 81 14.51 -11.50 -18.70
N THR A 82 14.30 -11.22 -19.99
CA THR A 82 14.50 -9.93 -20.65
C THR A 82 13.17 -9.35 -21.15
N ALA A 83 13.17 -8.11 -21.64
CA ALA A 83 12.01 -7.47 -22.27
C ALA A 83 11.40 -8.34 -23.39
N GLU A 84 12.26 -8.95 -24.21
CA GLU A 84 11.87 -9.78 -25.36
C GLU A 84 11.30 -11.16 -24.95
N THR A 85 11.73 -11.68 -23.80
CA THR A 85 11.40 -13.05 -23.36
C THR A 85 10.35 -13.09 -22.25
N LEU A 86 9.88 -11.93 -21.78
CA LEU A 86 8.84 -11.81 -20.77
C LEU A 86 7.51 -12.36 -21.32
N PRO A 87 6.97 -13.47 -20.76
CA PRO A 87 5.69 -13.98 -21.23
C PRO A 87 4.56 -13.02 -20.85
N PRO A 88 3.53 -12.85 -21.70
CA PRO A 88 2.35 -12.06 -21.34
C PRO A 88 1.61 -12.70 -20.17
N TRP A 89 1.04 -11.88 -19.29
CA TRP A 89 0.21 -12.39 -18.20
C TRP A 89 -1.03 -13.10 -18.76
N SER A 90 -1.26 -14.34 -18.31
CA SER A 90 -2.41 -15.11 -18.80
C SER A 90 -3.74 -14.52 -18.30
N THR A 91 -4.65 -14.24 -19.22
CA THR A 91 -6.03 -13.82 -18.90
C THR A 91 -6.84 -14.90 -18.18
N LYS A 92 -6.40 -16.17 -18.25
CA LYS A 92 -7.02 -17.34 -17.58
C LYS A 92 -6.42 -17.62 -16.19
N ALA A 93 -5.61 -16.72 -15.65
CA ALA A 93 -4.88 -16.94 -14.40
C ALA A 93 -5.81 -16.96 -13.15
N GLY A 94 -7.09 -16.58 -13.26
CA GLY A 94 -8.06 -16.63 -12.18
C GLY A 94 -7.56 -15.92 -10.91
N LEU A 95 -7.62 -16.58 -9.74
CA LEU A 95 -7.12 -16.05 -8.47
C LEU A 95 -5.64 -15.66 -8.48
N ARG A 96 -4.82 -16.22 -9.38
CA ARG A 96 -3.42 -15.84 -9.49
C ARG A 96 -3.27 -14.40 -9.99
N LYS A 97 -4.25 -13.89 -10.76
CA LYS A 97 -4.27 -12.50 -11.23
C LYS A 97 -4.27 -11.53 -10.05
N GLN A 98 -5.12 -11.77 -9.04
CA GLN A 98 -5.30 -10.86 -7.91
C GLN A 98 -3.98 -10.58 -7.16
N HIS A 99 -3.08 -11.56 -7.09
CA HIS A 99 -1.78 -11.46 -6.44
C HIS A 99 -0.61 -11.54 -7.43
N SER A 100 -0.70 -10.78 -8.52
CA SER A 100 0.32 -10.76 -9.58
C SER A 100 1.24 -9.54 -9.54
N VAL A 101 1.25 -8.80 -8.42
CA VAL A 101 2.05 -7.58 -8.24
C VAL A 101 3.53 -7.82 -8.59
N GLU A 102 4.07 -8.99 -8.27
CA GLU A 102 5.46 -9.35 -8.57
C GLU A 102 5.77 -9.35 -10.06
N TYR A 103 4.82 -9.85 -10.86
CA TYR A 103 4.95 -9.85 -12.32
C TYR A 103 4.92 -8.44 -12.87
N TRP A 104 3.97 -7.62 -12.43
CA TRP A 104 3.83 -6.26 -12.95
C TRP A 104 5.02 -5.37 -12.58
N MET A 105 5.56 -5.51 -11.36
CA MET A 105 6.80 -4.83 -10.97
C MET A 105 7.99 -5.27 -11.83
N MET A 106 8.11 -6.56 -12.14
CA MET A 106 9.15 -7.07 -13.05
C MET A 106 8.96 -6.56 -14.47
N ALA A 107 7.73 -6.58 -14.99
CA ALA A 107 7.40 -6.09 -16.32
C ALA A 107 7.73 -4.60 -16.47
N TYR A 108 7.40 -3.78 -15.46
CA TYR A 108 7.77 -2.36 -15.40
C TYR A 108 9.29 -2.17 -15.47
N MET A 109 10.07 -2.97 -14.73
CA MET A 109 11.55 -2.88 -14.75
C MET A 109 12.17 -3.31 -16.10
N LEU A 110 11.52 -4.24 -16.79
CA LEU A 110 11.94 -4.80 -18.08
C LEU A 110 11.47 -4.00 -19.29
N TYR A 111 10.57 -3.03 -19.15
CA TYR A 111 10.02 -2.32 -20.29
C TYR A 111 11.08 -1.44 -20.99
N GLU A 112 11.30 -1.64 -22.28
CA GLU A 112 12.32 -0.93 -23.10
C GLU A 112 11.71 -0.11 -24.25
N GLY A 113 10.40 0.19 -24.21
CA GLY A 113 9.74 0.89 -25.32
C GLY A 113 10.08 2.39 -25.39
N GLU A 114 9.98 2.97 -26.60
CA GLU A 114 10.29 4.39 -26.89
C GLU A 114 9.47 5.38 -26.05
N GLU A 115 8.27 4.98 -25.62
CA GLU A 115 7.42 5.82 -24.79
C GLU A 115 8.00 6.03 -23.38
N ARG A 116 8.91 5.14 -22.93
CA ARG A 116 9.55 5.22 -21.61
C ARG A 116 10.30 6.53 -21.40
N GLU A 117 10.98 7.04 -22.43
CA GLU A 117 11.75 8.29 -22.34
C GLU A 117 10.85 9.53 -22.25
N LYS A 118 9.59 9.39 -22.66
CA LYS A 118 8.58 10.47 -22.65
C LYS A 118 7.72 10.45 -21.38
N MET A 119 7.83 9.41 -20.56
CA MET A 119 7.05 9.22 -19.34
C MET A 119 7.85 9.66 -18.11
N GLU A 120 7.23 10.42 -17.22
CA GLU A 120 7.77 10.69 -15.87
C GLU A 120 7.59 9.45 -14.99
N MET A 121 8.50 8.50 -15.14
CA MET A 121 8.49 7.23 -14.41
C MET A 121 9.03 7.41 -12.99
N GLU A 122 8.39 6.81 -11.99
CA GLU A 122 8.84 6.86 -10.60
C GLU A 122 10.09 6.03 -10.33
N ALA A 123 10.36 5.02 -11.16
CA ALA A 123 11.54 4.20 -11.05
C ALA A 123 12.16 3.86 -12.41
N ILE A 124 13.49 3.76 -12.43
CA ILE A 124 14.27 3.33 -13.59
C ILE A 124 15.14 2.14 -13.21
N ARG A 125 15.25 1.18 -14.13
CA ARG A 125 16.17 0.06 -13.96
C ARG A 125 17.59 0.53 -14.25
N VAL A 126 18.53 0.23 -13.35
CA VAL A 126 19.96 0.44 -13.57
C VAL A 126 20.68 -0.91 -13.71
N SER A 127 21.61 -1.00 -14.66
CA SER A 127 22.43 -2.20 -14.87
C SER A 127 23.58 -2.30 -13.88
N ASP A 128 24.12 -1.16 -13.43
CA ASP A 128 25.17 -1.12 -12.41
C ASP A 128 24.54 -1.07 -11.00
N PRO A 129 24.71 -2.10 -10.17
CA PRO A 129 24.22 -2.11 -8.79
C PRO A 129 24.90 -1.08 -7.87
N GLU A 130 26.07 -0.54 -8.22
CA GLU A 130 26.76 0.47 -7.37
C GLU A 130 26.04 1.82 -7.36
N ILE A 131 25.30 2.14 -8.43
CA ILE A 131 24.50 3.38 -8.54
C ILE A 131 23.04 3.20 -8.09
N ALA A 132 22.67 2.00 -7.65
CA ALA A 132 21.29 1.71 -7.27
C ALA A 132 20.92 2.31 -5.91
N ASP A 133 19.73 2.90 -5.84
CA ASP A 133 19.13 3.38 -4.60
C ASP A 133 18.45 2.24 -3.82
N VAL A 134 17.92 1.24 -4.54
CA VAL A 134 17.26 0.03 -4.00
C VAL A 134 17.51 -1.20 -4.86
N PHE A 135 17.29 -2.37 -4.26
CA PHE A 135 17.46 -3.68 -4.87
C PHE A 135 16.13 -4.40 -4.97
N PHE A 136 15.61 -4.57 -6.18
CA PHE A 136 14.40 -5.34 -6.43
C PHE A 136 14.71 -6.83 -6.51
N VAL A 137 13.99 -7.63 -5.73
CA VAL A 137 14.08 -9.10 -5.73
C VAL A 137 12.89 -9.67 -6.48
N PRO A 138 13.03 -10.10 -7.76
CA PRO A 138 11.91 -10.59 -8.56
C PRO A 138 11.62 -12.07 -8.25
N PHE A 139 11.42 -12.42 -6.98
CA PHE A 139 10.90 -13.71 -6.56
C PHE A 139 9.38 -13.64 -6.49
N PHE A 140 8.67 -14.41 -7.32
CA PHE A 140 7.20 -14.38 -7.39
C PHE A 140 6.60 -15.23 -6.26
N SER A 141 6.79 -14.78 -5.03
CA SER A 141 6.47 -15.54 -3.81
C SER A 141 4.98 -15.87 -3.68
N SER A 142 4.07 -15.00 -4.14
CA SER A 142 2.63 -15.26 -4.19
C SER A 142 2.26 -16.34 -5.22
N LEU A 143 2.95 -16.33 -6.37
CA LEU A 143 2.76 -17.33 -7.41
C LEU A 143 3.33 -18.69 -6.99
N SER A 144 4.50 -18.70 -6.33
CA SER A 144 5.10 -19.91 -5.77
C SER A 144 4.13 -20.62 -4.83
N LEU A 145 3.58 -19.88 -3.86
CA LEU A 145 2.53 -20.40 -2.99
C LEU A 145 1.31 -20.91 -3.78
N SER A 146 0.84 -20.14 -4.76
CA SER A 146 -0.36 -20.50 -5.54
C SER A 146 -0.15 -21.71 -6.47
N THR A 147 1.09 -22.03 -6.80
CA THR A 147 1.48 -23.15 -7.65
C THR A 147 1.78 -24.40 -6.83
N HIS A 148 2.51 -24.25 -5.73
CA HIS A 148 3.06 -25.36 -4.95
C HIS A 148 2.33 -25.60 -3.60
N GLY A 149 1.60 -24.62 -3.08
CA GLY A 149 1.00 -24.62 -1.74
C GLY A 149 -0.53 -24.74 -1.68
N ARG A 150 -1.20 -25.44 -2.61
CA ARG A 150 -2.68 -25.40 -2.70
C ARG A 150 -3.44 -25.85 -1.43
N ASN A 151 -2.86 -26.75 -0.63
CA ASN A 151 -3.44 -27.23 0.64
C ASN A 151 -2.44 -27.29 1.82
N MET A 152 -1.19 -26.83 1.64
CA MET A 152 -0.13 -26.80 2.67
C MET A 152 0.19 -28.11 3.40
N SER A 153 -0.41 -29.22 2.97
CA SER A 153 -0.18 -30.60 3.39
C SER A 153 0.29 -31.48 2.23
N ASP A 154 0.50 -30.87 1.05
CA ASP A 154 0.94 -31.53 -0.17
C ASP A 154 2.48 -31.60 -0.16
N PRO A 155 3.12 -32.72 -0.58
CA PRO A 155 4.55 -32.78 -0.84
C PRO A 155 5.13 -31.58 -1.62
N LYS A 156 4.36 -31.00 -2.55
CA LYS A 156 4.74 -29.78 -3.30
C LYS A 156 4.96 -28.55 -2.42
N THR A 157 4.47 -28.55 -1.19
CA THR A 157 4.75 -27.49 -0.21
C THR A 157 6.25 -27.36 0.06
N GLU A 158 7.01 -28.46 -0.09
CA GLU A 158 8.47 -28.42 0.04
C GLU A 158 9.13 -27.67 -1.13
N ASP A 159 8.55 -27.68 -2.34
CA ASP A 159 9.07 -26.91 -3.48
C ASP A 159 8.99 -25.39 -3.20
N ASP A 160 7.87 -24.90 -2.65
CA ASP A 160 7.72 -23.49 -2.23
C ASP A 160 8.75 -23.11 -1.17
N LYS A 161 8.95 -23.98 -0.18
CA LYS A 161 9.92 -23.78 0.88
C LYS A 161 11.35 -23.78 0.33
N GLN A 162 11.66 -24.70 -0.58
CA GLN A 162 12.98 -24.76 -1.20
C GLN A 162 13.27 -23.52 -2.06
N LEU A 163 12.28 -23.01 -2.79
CA LEU A 163 12.43 -21.75 -3.53
C LEU A 163 12.72 -20.56 -2.59
N GLN A 164 12.10 -20.50 -1.41
CA GLN A 164 12.41 -19.49 -0.39
C GLN A 164 13.84 -19.64 0.15
N VAL A 165 14.27 -20.87 0.44
CA VAL A 165 15.64 -21.17 0.91
C VAL A 165 16.67 -20.77 -0.14
N ASP A 166 16.47 -21.19 -1.38
CA ASP A 166 17.36 -20.89 -2.51
C ASP A 166 17.44 -19.37 -2.77
N THR A 167 16.30 -18.66 -2.70
CA THR A 167 16.27 -17.19 -2.84
C THR A 167 17.10 -16.53 -1.75
N LEU A 168 16.94 -16.94 -0.49
CA LEU A 168 17.73 -16.39 0.61
C LEU A 168 19.21 -16.72 0.50
N LYS A 169 19.56 -17.93 0.04
CA LYS A 169 20.95 -18.31 -0.20
C LYS A 169 21.57 -17.37 -1.24
N PHE A 170 20.92 -17.21 -2.38
CA PHE A 170 21.36 -16.30 -3.45
C PHE A 170 21.53 -14.86 -2.94
N LEU A 171 20.56 -14.34 -2.20
CA LEU A 171 20.63 -12.98 -1.65
C LEU A 171 21.80 -12.84 -0.67
N ARG A 172 21.99 -13.78 0.26
CA ARG A 172 23.05 -13.71 1.28
C ARG A 172 24.46 -13.78 0.71
N GLU A 173 24.65 -14.41 -0.44
CA GLU A 173 25.93 -14.43 -1.16
C GLU A 173 26.24 -13.05 -1.81
N SER A 174 25.23 -12.21 -2.03
CA SER A 174 25.39 -10.87 -2.57
C SER A 174 26.03 -9.91 -1.56
N LYS A 175 27.12 -9.24 -1.96
CA LYS A 175 27.71 -8.13 -1.17
C LYS A 175 26.70 -7.01 -0.88
N TYR A 176 25.72 -6.80 -1.76
CA TYR A 176 24.69 -5.78 -1.59
C TYR A 176 23.67 -6.15 -0.52
N TRP A 177 23.30 -7.42 -0.39
CA TRP A 177 22.53 -7.87 0.76
C TRP A 177 23.33 -7.73 2.05
N GLN A 178 24.60 -8.14 2.05
CA GLN A 178 25.45 -8.09 3.23
C GLN A 178 25.66 -6.66 3.75
N ARG A 179 25.76 -5.66 2.86
CA ARG A 179 26.02 -4.26 3.23
C ARG A 179 24.87 -3.59 4.01
N SER A 180 23.64 -4.04 3.78
CA SER A 180 22.42 -3.45 4.33
C SER A 180 21.62 -4.42 5.20
N GLN A 181 21.99 -5.70 5.22
CA GLN A 181 21.22 -6.80 5.79
C GLN A 181 19.80 -6.87 5.22
N GLY A 182 19.66 -6.59 3.92
CA GLY A 182 18.37 -6.62 3.23
C GLY A 182 17.54 -5.36 3.37
N ARG A 183 17.98 -4.32 4.09
CA ARG A 183 17.17 -3.13 4.41
C ARG A 183 16.86 -2.24 3.21
N ASP A 184 17.69 -2.26 2.18
CA ASP A 184 17.49 -1.55 0.91
C ASP A 184 16.92 -2.49 -0.19
N HIS A 185 16.43 -3.67 0.20
CA HIS A 185 15.81 -4.64 -0.70
C HIS A 185 14.30 -4.51 -0.68
N VAL A 186 13.71 -4.53 -1.87
CA VAL A 186 12.27 -4.54 -2.10
C VAL A 186 11.85 -5.97 -2.46
N ILE A 187 11.07 -6.59 -1.58
CA ILE A 187 10.63 -7.98 -1.72
C ILE A 187 9.11 -8.02 -1.73
N PRO A 188 8.50 -8.29 -2.89
CA PRO A 188 7.05 -8.49 -2.93
C PRO A 188 6.59 -9.79 -2.26
N MET A 189 5.62 -9.63 -1.37
CA MET A 189 4.92 -10.69 -0.63
C MET A 189 3.42 -10.39 -0.60
N HIS A 190 2.84 -10.18 -1.78
CA HIS A 190 1.51 -9.61 -1.88
C HIS A 190 0.41 -10.57 -1.42
N HIS A 191 0.54 -11.88 -1.60
CA HIS A 191 -0.37 -12.84 -0.97
C HIS A 191 -0.09 -12.94 0.55
N PRO A 192 -1.12 -12.87 1.43
CA PRO A 192 -0.95 -12.91 2.89
C PRO A 192 -0.22 -14.13 3.49
N ASN A 193 -0.06 -15.19 2.70
CA ASN A 193 0.67 -16.44 3.04
C ASN A 193 1.97 -16.62 2.24
N ALA A 194 2.37 -15.66 1.41
CA ALA A 194 3.62 -15.71 0.65
C ALA A 194 4.82 -15.70 1.61
N PHE A 195 5.91 -16.36 1.23
CA PHE A 195 7.14 -16.44 2.01
C PHE A 195 6.99 -17.03 3.44
N ARG A 196 5.89 -17.73 3.75
CA ARG A 196 5.50 -18.05 5.14
C ARG A 196 6.52 -18.82 5.98
N PHE A 197 7.48 -19.51 5.38
CA PHE A 197 8.43 -20.34 6.11
C PHE A 197 9.63 -19.54 6.62
N LEU A 198 10.02 -18.48 5.92
CA LEU A 198 11.27 -17.76 6.18
C LEU A 198 11.07 -16.24 6.31
N ARG A 199 9.86 -15.77 6.60
CA ARG A 199 9.52 -14.33 6.70
C ARG A 199 10.44 -13.57 7.64
N ASP A 200 10.73 -14.15 8.80
CA ASP A 200 11.57 -13.52 9.81
C ASP A 200 12.99 -13.27 9.31
N GLN A 201 13.42 -13.99 8.27
CA GLN A 201 14.75 -13.83 7.68
C GLN A 201 14.82 -12.66 6.67
N ILE A 202 13.69 -12.08 6.28
CA ILE A 202 13.58 -10.94 5.37
C ILE A 202 12.82 -9.74 5.98
N ASN A 203 12.50 -9.78 7.27
CA ASN A 203 11.71 -8.74 7.93
C ASN A 203 12.37 -7.35 7.92
N ALA A 204 13.69 -7.26 7.71
CA ALA A 204 14.40 -5.99 7.63
C ALA A 204 14.17 -5.26 6.28
N SER A 205 13.74 -5.99 5.26
CA SER A 205 13.48 -5.49 3.91
C SER A 205 12.20 -4.66 3.83
N ILE A 206 12.08 -3.88 2.75
CA ILE A 206 10.86 -3.20 2.32
C ILE A 206 9.98 -4.25 1.67
N LEU A 207 8.91 -4.66 2.33
CA LEU A 207 7.98 -5.66 1.80
C LEU A 207 6.84 -4.98 1.06
N ILE A 208 6.45 -5.54 -0.08
CA ILE A 208 5.23 -5.14 -0.79
C ILE A 208 4.12 -6.13 -0.41
N VAL A 209 3.14 -5.68 0.36
CA VAL A 209 2.09 -6.52 0.97
C VAL A 209 0.69 -6.08 0.55
N SER A 210 -0.33 -6.93 0.68
CA SER A 210 -1.73 -6.54 0.42
C SER A 210 -2.43 -5.89 1.63
N ASP A 211 -1.97 -6.22 2.84
CA ASP A 211 -2.47 -5.77 4.13
C ASP A 211 -1.51 -6.21 5.24
N PHE A 212 -1.81 -5.88 6.50
CA PHE A 212 -1.02 -6.29 7.66
C PHE A 212 -1.70 -7.38 8.53
N GLY A 213 -2.84 -7.92 8.10
CA GLY A 213 -3.70 -8.75 8.95
C GLY A 213 -3.13 -10.10 9.36
N ARG A 214 -2.21 -10.67 8.55
CA ARG A 214 -1.59 -11.99 8.79
C ARG A 214 -0.15 -11.92 9.26
N TYR A 215 0.33 -10.74 9.62
CA TYR A 215 1.72 -10.52 9.99
C TYR A 215 1.81 -10.04 11.42
N GLU A 216 2.80 -10.54 12.14
CA GLU A 216 3.21 -9.89 13.38
C GLU A 216 3.79 -8.50 13.06
N LYS A 217 3.56 -7.52 13.94
CA LYS A 217 3.95 -6.11 13.70
C LYS A 217 5.46 -5.91 13.56
N ASN A 218 6.26 -6.80 14.15
CA ASN A 218 7.72 -6.83 14.00
C ASN A 218 8.17 -7.29 12.60
N VAL A 219 7.38 -8.15 11.93
CA VAL A 219 7.66 -8.66 10.58
C VAL A 219 7.25 -7.65 9.52
N SER A 220 6.03 -7.12 9.63
CA SER A 220 5.47 -6.20 8.64
C SER A 220 4.74 -5.02 9.30
N ASN A 221 5.01 -3.79 8.85
CA ASN A 221 4.38 -2.57 9.34
C ASN A 221 4.55 -1.38 8.37
N LEU A 222 3.62 -0.43 8.44
CA LEU A 222 3.58 0.79 7.61
C LEU A 222 4.86 1.66 7.63
N ARG A 223 5.68 1.57 8.68
CA ARG A 223 6.89 2.39 8.77
C ARG A 223 7.92 2.00 7.71
N LYS A 224 7.94 0.73 7.28
CA LYS A 224 8.94 0.21 6.33
C LYS A 224 8.33 -0.42 5.08
N ASP A 225 7.11 -0.91 5.17
CA ASP A 225 6.47 -1.69 4.11
C ASP A 225 5.48 -0.85 3.31
N VAL A 226 5.18 -1.32 2.10
CA VAL A 226 4.26 -0.68 1.17
C VAL A 226 3.05 -1.59 0.99
N VAL A 227 1.85 -1.02 1.15
CA VAL A 227 0.60 -1.71 0.82
C VAL A 227 0.33 -1.52 -0.66
N ALA A 228 0.36 -2.61 -1.43
CA ALA A 228 -0.01 -2.60 -2.84
C ALA A 228 -1.48 -2.98 -3.02
N PRO A 229 -2.16 -2.45 -4.05
CA PRO A 229 -3.53 -2.83 -4.36
C PRO A 229 -3.59 -4.24 -4.96
N TYR A 230 -4.73 -4.90 -4.79
CA TYR A 230 -5.01 -6.10 -5.59
C TYR A 230 -5.19 -5.73 -7.06
N VAL A 231 -4.68 -6.59 -7.95
CA VAL A 231 -5.05 -6.49 -9.36
C VAL A 231 -6.53 -6.80 -9.48
N HIS A 232 -7.31 -5.79 -9.89
CA HIS A 232 -8.74 -5.91 -10.04
C HIS A 232 -9.11 -7.05 -11.04
N VAL A 233 -10.24 -7.69 -10.78
CA VAL A 233 -10.72 -8.85 -11.55
C VAL A 233 -11.93 -8.51 -12.44
N VAL A 234 -12.21 -7.21 -12.58
CA VAL A 234 -13.27 -6.63 -13.41
C VAL A 234 -12.64 -5.61 -14.34
N ASP A 235 -13.18 -5.41 -15.53
CA ASP A 235 -12.62 -4.40 -16.44
C ASP A 235 -12.91 -2.99 -15.92
N SER A 236 -11.92 -2.10 -16.04
CA SER A 236 -12.07 -0.69 -15.73
C SER A 236 -13.22 -0.06 -16.51
N TYR A 237 -14.01 0.77 -15.83
CA TYR A 237 -15.19 1.37 -16.40
C TYR A 237 -14.85 2.73 -17.02
N THR A 238 -14.38 2.72 -18.27
CA THR A 238 -13.87 3.92 -18.94
C THR A 238 -14.95 4.85 -19.46
N ASN A 239 -16.14 4.33 -19.81
CA ASN A 239 -17.21 5.09 -20.47
C ASN A 239 -18.35 5.44 -19.50
N ASP A 240 -18.01 6.11 -18.40
CA ASP A 240 -18.97 6.53 -17.38
C ASP A 240 -19.22 8.04 -17.47
N ASP A 241 -19.89 8.48 -18.54
CA ASP A 241 -20.11 9.90 -18.84
C ASP A 241 -21.60 10.29 -18.80
N THR A 242 -22.36 9.58 -17.96
CA THR A 242 -23.78 9.87 -17.78
C THR A 242 -23.99 11.29 -17.23
N ARG A 243 -24.99 12.02 -17.77
CA ARG A 243 -25.28 13.41 -17.36
C ARG A 243 -25.72 13.52 -15.90
N ASP A 244 -26.42 12.50 -15.39
CA ASP A 244 -26.81 12.40 -13.98
C ASP A 244 -26.38 11.01 -13.43
N PRO A 245 -25.11 10.88 -13.00
CA PRO A 245 -24.56 9.61 -12.55
C PRO A 245 -25.19 9.10 -11.26
N PHE A 246 -25.77 9.99 -10.45
CA PHE A 246 -26.45 9.60 -9.22
C PHE A 246 -27.82 9.02 -9.49
N GLU A 247 -28.63 9.64 -10.36
CA GLU A 247 -29.97 9.11 -10.67
C GLU A 247 -29.94 7.92 -11.63
N SER A 248 -28.90 7.79 -12.47
CA SER A 248 -28.75 6.63 -13.35
C SER A 248 -28.53 5.33 -12.55
N ARG A 249 -27.88 5.42 -11.39
CA ARG A 249 -27.61 4.29 -10.48
C ARG A 249 -28.79 4.00 -9.57
N LYS A 250 -29.55 2.95 -9.91
CA LYS A 250 -30.80 2.59 -9.20
C LYS A 250 -30.57 1.78 -7.93
N THR A 251 -29.46 1.07 -7.84
CA THR A 251 -29.12 0.28 -6.66
C THR A 251 -28.42 1.16 -5.64
N LEU A 252 -28.92 1.18 -4.39
CA LEU A 252 -28.30 1.96 -3.33
C LEU A 252 -26.94 1.37 -2.92
N LEU A 253 -26.93 0.12 -2.47
CA LEU A 253 -25.76 -0.55 -1.91
C LEU A 253 -25.64 -1.95 -2.51
N PHE A 254 -24.47 -2.29 -3.01
CA PHE A 254 -24.20 -3.57 -3.64
C PHE A 254 -23.07 -4.32 -2.94
N PHE A 255 -23.29 -5.61 -2.69
CA PHE A 255 -22.28 -6.50 -2.14
C PHE A 255 -22.04 -7.65 -3.13
N ARG A 256 -20.89 -7.62 -3.80
CA ARG A 256 -20.52 -8.64 -4.80
C ARG A 256 -20.32 -10.03 -4.17
N GLY A 257 -19.95 -10.10 -2.90
CA GLY A 257 -19.52 -11.34 -2.26
C GLY A 257 -18.21 -11.89 -2.86
N ARG A 258 -17.94 -13.18 -2.63
CA ARG A 258 -16.73 -13.87 -3.13
C ARG A 258 -17.08 -14.73 -4.34
N THR A 259 -16.84 -14.20 -5.54
CA THR A 259 -17.17 -14.88 -6.81
C THR A 259 -16.09 -15.85 -7.27
N VAL A 260 -14.83 -15.69 -6.84
CA VAL A 260 -13.72 -16.56 -7.23
C VAL A 260 -13.19 -17.33 -6.01
N ARG A 261 -13.27 -18.68 -6.04
CA ARG A 261 -12.73 -19.54 -4.96
C ARG A 261 -12.33 -20.93 -5.49
N LYS A 262 -11.02 -21.23 -5.47
CA LYS A 262 -10.39 -22.56 -5.70
C LYS A 262 -10.89 -23.35 -6.93
N GLY A 263 -11.47 -22.67 -7.92
CA GLY A 263 -12.01 -23.22 -9.17
C GLY A 263 -13.10 -22.31 -9.75
N GLU A 264 -13.03 -22.00 -11.04
CA GLU A 264 -14.07 -21.25 -11.75
C GLU A 264 -15.19 -22.23 -12.13
N GLY A 265 -16.23 -22.29 -11.30
CA GLY A 265 -17.46 -23.00 -11.68
C GLY A 265 -18.18 -22.23 -12.78
N SER A 266 -18.75 -22.92 -13.78
CA SER A 266 -19.45 -22.30 -14.93
C SER A 266 -20.47 -21.24 -14.49
N VAL A 267 -21.28 -21.54 -13.48
CA VAL A 267 -22.26 -20.61 -12.90
C VAL A 267 -21.59 -19.37 -12.30
N ARG A 268 -20.47 -19.51 -11.60
CA ARG A 268 -19.75 -18.37 -11.00
C ARG A 268 -19.11 -17.48 -12.07
N ALA A 269 -18.61 -18.07 -13.14
CA ALA A 269 -18.04 -17.32 -14.27
C ALA A 269 -19.12 -16.49 -14.99
N GLU A 270 -20.33 -17.02 -15.12
CA GLU A 270 -21.46 -16.28 -15.69
C GLU A 270 -21.96 -15.18 -14.74
N LEU A 271 -22.16 -15.52 -13.45
CA LEU A 271 -22.53 -14.54 -12.42
C LEU A 271 -21.51 -13.42 -12.29
N GLN A 272 -20.21 -13.70 -12.49
CA GLN A 272 -19.18 -12.67 -12.45
C GLN A 272 -19.46 -11.54 -13.44
N LYS A 273 -19.91 -11.85 -14.67
CA LYS A 273 -20.23 -10.83 -15.68
C LYS A 273 -21.42 -9.97 -15.26
N ILE A 274 -22.45 -10.61 -14.70
CA ILE A 274 -23.67 -9.93 -14.24
C ILE A 274 -23.37 -9.04 -13.02
N LEU A 275 -22.56 -9.54 -12.08
CA LEU A 275 -22.24 -8.83 -10.85
C LEU A 275 -21.36 -7.59 -11.11
N VAL A 276 -20.58 -7.55 -12.18
CA VAL A 276 -19.86 -6.33 -12.62
C VAL A 276 -20.84 -5.23 -12.96
N GLU A 277 -21.90 -5.54 -13.71
CA GLU A 277 -22.95 -4.57 -14.03
C GLU A 277 -23.72 -4.14 -12.76
N GLY A 278 -23.90 -5.06 -11.83
CA GLY A 278 -24.41 -4.75 -10.50
C GLY A 278 -23.59 -3.67 -9.78
N MET A 279 -22.25 -3.71 -9.89
CA MET A 279 -21.39 -2.67 -9.31
C MET A 279 -21.54 -1.33 -10.05
N ARG A 280 -21.48 -1.33 -11.38
CA ARG A 280 -21.55 -0.11 -12.21
C ARG A 280 -22.89 0.63 -12.08
N SER A 281 -23.97 -0.11 -11.86
CA SER A 281 -25.33 0.42 -11.64
C SER A 281 -25.64 0.80 -10.19
N SER A 282 -24.68 0.67 -9.28
CA SER A 282 -24.84 0.94 -7.85
C SER A 282 -24.18 2.22 -7.40
N LYS A 283 -24.83 2.94 -6.48
CA LYS A 283 -24.28 4.14 -5.84
C LYS A 283 -23.11 3.78 -4.93
N PHE A 284 -23.27 2.75 -4.12
CA PHE A 284 -22.30 2.33 -3.11
C PHE A 284 -21.95 0.85 -3.26
N CYS A 285 -20.68 0.51 -3.01
CA CYS A 285 -20.20 -0.87 -3.03
C CYS A 285 -19.65 -1.24 -1.65
N LEU A 286 -20.29 -2.22 -1.02
CA LEU A 286 -19.99 -2.66 0.33
C LEU A 286 -18.68 -3.45 0.38
N ASP A 287 -17.73 -3.02 1.22
CA ASP A 287 -16.41 -3.63 1.44
C ASP A 287 -16.11 -3.98 2.90
N PRO A 288 -16.70 -5.05 3.46
CA PRO A 288 -16.35 -5.53 4.79
C PRO A 288 -15.04 -6.30 4.84
N ALA A 289 -14.26 -6.04 5.88
CA ALA A 289 -13.11 -6.86 6.23
C ALA A 289 -13.52 -8.33 6.40
N GLY A 290 -12.65 -9.24 5.96
CA GLY A 290 -12.80 -10.68 6.14
C GLY A 290 -11.73 -11.24 7.08
N ASP A 291 -11.22 -12.44 6.78
CA ASP A 291 -10.05 -13.02 7.47
C ASP A 291 -8.80 -12.12 7.38
N THR A 292 -8.78 -11.20 6.42
CA THR A 292 -7.79 -10.14 6.24
C THR A 292 -8.51 -8.79 6.13
N PRO A 293 -7.90 -7.68 6.60
CA PRO A 293 -8.50 -6.35 6.55
C PRO A 293 -8.82 -5.85 5.13
N SER A 294 -8.02 -6.24 4.12
CA SER A 294 -8.18 -5.80 2.73
C SER A 294 -8.83 -6.87 1.84
N SER A 295 -9.52 -6.44 0.79
CA SER A 295 -10.19 -7.30 -0.20
C SER A 295 -10.04 -6.74 -1.63
N CYS A 296 -9.98 -7.62 -2.63
CA CYS A 296 -10.03 -7.22 -4.05
C CYS A 296 -11.29 -6.41 -4.40
N ARG A 297 -12.36 -6.58 -3.61
CA ARG A 297 -13.66 -5.93 -3.82
C ARG A 297 -13.56 -4.41 -3.74
N LEU A 298 -12.66 -3.87 -2.92
CA LEU A 298 -12.37 -2.44 -2.88
C LEU A 298 -11.89 -1.94 -4.24
N PHE A 299 -10.88 -2.61 -4.81
CA PHE A 299 -10.27 -2.20 -6.07
C PHE A 299 -11.22 -2.42 -7.26
N ASP A 300 -12.02 -3.49 -7.25
CA ASP A 300 -13.09 -3.67 -8.22
C ASP A 300 -14.12 -2.54 -8.15
N ALA A 301 -14.44 -2.03 -6.94
CA ALA A 301 -15.38 -0.92 -6.75
C ALA A 301 -14.80 0.40 -7.27
N ILE A 302 -13.52 0.66 -7.00
CA ILE A 302 -12.80 1.84 -7.47
C ILE A 302 -12.82 1.89 -9.01
N VAL A 303 -12.39 0.82 -9.68
CA VAL A 303 -12.34 0.81 -11.16
C VAL A 303 -13.72 0.70 -11.82
N SER A 304 -14.77 0.38 -11.05
CA SER A 304 -16.17 0.42 -11.51
C SER A 304 -16.87 1.75 -11.21
N HIS A 305 -16.18 2.72 -10.62
CA HIS A 305 -16.72 4.00 -10.15
C HIS A 305 -17.94 3.84 -9.22
N CYS A 306 -17.91 2.83 -8.37
CA CYS A 306 -18.90 2.58 -7.34
C CYS A 306 -18.31 3.01 -5.98
N VAL A 307 -18.91 4.01 -5.31
CA VAL A 307 -18.34 4.58 -4.07
C VAL A 307 -18.14 3.49 -3.02
N PRO A 308 -16.89 3.17 -2.63
CA PRO A 308 -16.63 2.13 -1.66
C PRO A 308 -17.20 2.49 -0.28
N VAL A 309 -17.84 1.52 0.36
CA VAL A 309 -18.29 1.58 1.75
C VAL A 309 -17.46 0.56 2.52
N ILE A 310 -16.34 1.00 3.07
CA ILE A 310 -15.37 0.17 3.76
C ILE A 310 -15.83 -0.04 5.20
N VAL A 311 -15.92 -1.31 5.61
CA VAL A 311 -16.26 -1.70 6.98
C VAL A 311 -15.05 -2.40 7.59
N SER A 312 -14.25 -1.65 8.34
CA SER A 312 -13.03 -2.14 8.99
C SER A 312 -12.46 -1.12 9.96
N ASP A 313 -12.05 -1.58 11.15
CA ASP A 313 -11.27 -0.78 12.11
C ASP A 313 -9.74 -0.89 11.92
N LYS A 314 -9.28 -1.70 10.96
CA LYS A 314 -7.88 -2.16 10.88
C LYS A 314 -7.30 -2.19 9.48
N VAL A 315 -8.04 -1.68 8.49
CA VAL A 315 -7.55 -1.65 7.11
C VAL A 315 -6.49 -0.57 7.00
N GLU A 316 -5.37 -0.94 6.39
CA GLU A 316 -4.37 0.01 5.93
C GLU A 316 -4.46 -0.01 4.41
N LEU A 317 -4.51 1.17 3.79
CA LEU A 317 -4.89 1.29 2.38
C LEU A 317 -3.66 1.62 1.50
N PRO A 318 -3.64 1.16 0.23
CA PRO A 318 -2.60 1.58 -0.71
C PRO A 318 -2.60 3.09 -0.92
N TYR A 319 -1.41 3.69 -0.90
CA TYR A 319 -1.18 5.11 -1.24
C TYR A 319 -1.92 6.10 -0.33
N GLU A 320 -2.24 5.72 0.90
CA GLU A 320 -3.04 6.55 1.82
C GLU A 320 -2.34 7.85 2.28
N ASP A 321 -1.02 7.93 2.14
CA ASP A 321 -0.24 9.15 2.33
C ASP A 321 -0.31 10.14 1.15
N GLU A 322 -0.80 9.70 -0.01
CA GLU A 322 -1.02 10.54 -1.20
C GLU A 322 -2.50 10.74 -1.52
N LEU A 323 -3.32 9.70 -1.32
CA LEU A 323 -4.73 9.66 -1.66
C LEU A 323 -5.58 9.69 -0.39
N ASP A 324 -6.28 10.81 -0.18
CA ASP A 324 -7.27 10.92 0.88
C ASP A 324 -8.54 10.11 0.53
N TYR A 325 -8.62 8.89 1.08
CA TYR A 325 -9.75 7.98 0.87
C TYR A 325 -11.09 8.56 1.33
N ALA A 326 -11.14 9.51 2.26
CA ALA A 326 -12.40 10.13 2.67
C ALA A 326 -13.05 10.96 1.54
N ARG A 327 -12.27 11.32 0.51
CA ARG A 327 -12.77 12.03 -0.67
C ARG A 327 -13.48 11.14 -1.67
N PHE A 328 -13.35 9.82 -1.58
CA PHE A 328 -13.94 8.89 -2.55
C PHE A 328 -14.49 7.59 -1.95
N SER A 329 -14.37 7.38 -0.64
CA SER A 329 -14.90 6.23 0.10
C SER A 329 -15.59 6.65 1.40
N ILE A 330 -16.48 5.79 1.90
CA ILE A 330 -17.16 5.95 3.20
C ILE A 330 -16.67 4.84 4.13
N PHE A 331 -16.39 5.18 5.38
CA PHE A 331 -15.93 4.22 6.39
C PHE A 331 -16.99 4.02 7.46
N PHE A 332 -17.14 2.76 7.89
CA PHE A 332 -17.87 2.40 9.10
C PHE A 332 -16.98 1.50 9.98
N SER A 333 -16.97 1.77 11.28
CA SER A 333 -16.39 0.85 12.25
C SER A 333 -17.19 -0.45 12.34
N ASP A 334 -16.59 -1.51 12.88
CA ASP A 334 -17.27 -2.79 13.11
C ASP A 334 -18.51 -2.57 13.99
N LYS A 335 -18.42 -1.67 14.97
CA LYS A 335 -19.50 -1.31 15.90
C LYS A 335 -20.67 -0.61 15.23
N GLU A 336 -20.39 0.28 14.28
CA GLU A 336 -21.43 0.97 13.51
C GLU A 336 -22.13 0.04 12.55
N ALA A 337 -21.37 -0.82 11.85
CA ALA A 337 -21.89 -1.70 10.82
C ALA A 337 -22.81 -2.80 11.38
N VAL A 338 -22.54 -3.30 12.58
CA VAL A 338 -23.40 -4.32 13.22
C VAL A 338 -24.67 -3.75 13.85
N ARG A 339 -24.80 -2.42 13.98
CA ARG A 339 -26.03 -1.79 14.46
C ARG A 339 -27.12 -1.92 13.39
N PRO A 340 -28.24 -2.62 13.65
CA PRO A 340 -29.28 -2.85 12.65
C PRO A 340 -29.79 -1.54 12.04
N GLY A 341 -29.83 -1.48 10.71
CA GLY A 341 -30.34 -0.33 9.94
C GLY A 341 -29.39 0.87 9.83
N TYR A 342 -28.43 1.04 10.73
CA TYR A 342 -27.62 2.26 10.83
C TYR A 342 -26.91 2.63 9.53
N MET A 343 -26.10 1.71 8.97
CA MET A 343 -25.33 1.97 7.75
C MET A 343 -26.26 2.33 6.57
N VAL A 344 -27.33 1.56 6.35
CA VAL A 344 -28.27 1.80 5.25
C VAL A 344 -29.00 3.14 5.41
N GLU A 345 -29.36 3.51 6.63
CA GLU A 345 -29.96 4.82 6.93
C GLU A 345 -29.00 5.98 6.62
N GLN A 346 -27.72 5.85 6.97
CA GLN A 346 -26.71 6.85 6.62
C GLN A 346 -26.54 6.99 5.11
N LEU A 347 -26.44 5.86 4.39
CA LEU A 347 -26.28 5.87 2.94
C LEU A 347 -27.50 6.45 2.21
N ARG A 348 -28.73 6.21 2.70
CA ARG A 348 -29.96 6.81 2.14
C ARG A 348 -30.01 8.32 2.32
N LYS A 349 -29.44 8.83 3.41
CA LYS A 349 -29.36 10.26 3.73
C LYS A 349 -28.13 10.94 3.11
N PHE A 350 -27.27 10.17 2.43
CA PHE A 350 -26.03 10.70 1.89
C PHE A 350 -26.32 11.73 0.78
N PRO A 351 -25.77 12.96 0.88
CA PRO A 351 -26.08 14.01 -0.09
C PRO A 351 -25.63 13.66 -1.51
N LYS A 352 -26.50 13.97 -2.49
CA LYS A 352 -26.26 13.69 -3.91
C LYS A 352 -25.02 14.41 -4.45
N ASP A 353 -24.86 15.68 -4.11
CA ASP A 353 -23.72 16.52 -4.47
C ASP A 353 -22.39 15.89 -3.99
N LYS A 354 -22.33 15.50 -2.71
CA LYS A 354 -21.16 14.82 -2.16
C LYS A 354 -20.86 13.51 -2.87
N TRP A 355 -21.89 12.71 -3.15
CA TRP A 355 -21.72 11.46 -3.89
C TRP A 355 -21.15 11.70 -5.30
N VAL A 356 -21.65 12.72 -6.01
CA VAL A 356 -21.18 13.08 -7.35
C VAL A 356 -19.71 13.50 -7.31
N ASP A 357 -19.28 14.21 -6.28
CA ASP A 357 -17.88 14.60 -6.12
C ASP A 357 -16.98 13.40 -5.82
N MET A 358 -17.42 12.46 -4.97
CA MET A 358 -16.72 11.18 -4.75
C MET A 358 -16.61 10.38 -6.06
N TRP A 359 -17.67 10.32 -6.84
CA TRP A 359 -17.68 9.64 -8.14
C TRP A 359 -16.71 10.26 -9.14
N LYS A 360 -16.66 11.60 -9.25
CA LYS A 360 -15.65 12.30 -10.07
C LYS A 360 -14.23 12.00 -9.60
N MET A 361 -14.01 11.96 -8.29
CA MET A 361 -12.73 11.60 -7.70
C MET A 361 -12.33 10.18 -8.08
N LEU A 362 -13.24 9.20 -8.03
CA LEU A 362 -13.00 7.83 -8.49
C LEU A 362 -12.55 7.78 -9.96
N LYS A 363 -13.22 8.53 -10.85
CA LYS A 363 -12.80 8.62 -12.27
C LYS A 363 -11.38 9.15 -12.42
N ASN A 364 -11.00 10.10 -11.58
CA ASN A 364 -9.68 10.71 -11.63
C ASN A 364 -8.58 9.79 -11.09
N ILE A 365 -8.87 8.97 -10.09
CA ILE A 365 -7.86 8.16 -9.38
C ILE A 365 -7.84 6.68 -9.77
N SER A 366 -8.81 6.19 -10.54
CA SER A 366 -8.93 4.76 -10.88
C SER A 366 -7.67 4.20 -11.56
N HIS A 367 -7.02 5.00 -12.40
CA HIS A 367 -5.77 4.64 -13.09
C HIS A 367 -4.62 4.28 -12.14
N HIS A 368 -4.57 4.84 -10.92
CA HIS A 368 -3.60 4.50 -9.87
C HIS A 368 -3.76 3.05 -9.35
N TYR A 369 -4.85 2.37 -9.68
CA TYR A 369 -5.14 0.99 -9.29
C TYR A 369 -5.13 0.03 -10.50
N GLU A 370 -4.69 0.52 -11.66
CA GLU A 370 -4.54 -0.26 -12.88
C GLU A 370 -3.10 -0.72 -13.06
N PHE A 371 -2.91 -2.02 -13.21
CA PHE A 371 -1.61 -2.59 -13.57
C PHE A 371 -1.53 -2.69 -15.09
N GLN A 372 -0.59 -1.97 -15.69
CA GLN A 372 -0.51 -1.79 -17.14
C GLN A 372 0.81 -2.30 -17.71
N TYR A 373 0.76 -2.73 -18.97
CA TYR A 373 1.94 -2.99 -19.79
C TYR A 373 1.58 -2.65 -21.26
N PRO A 374 2.21 -1.63 -21.89
CA PRO A 374 3.24 -0.72 -21.36
C PRO A 374 2.85 -0.02 -20.06
N PRO A 375 3.81 0.23 -19.15
CA PRO A 375 3.55 0.99 -17.93
C PRO A 375 3.16 2.43 -18.28
N LYS A 376 2.42 3.08 -17.38
CA LYS A 376 2.05 4.49 -17.51
C LYS A 376 2.38 5.25 -16.23
N GLY A 377 2.74 6.52 -16.37
CA GLY A 377 2.91 7.42 -15.23
C GLY A 377 1.65 7.44 -14.36
N GLY A 378 1.84 7.29 -13.05
CA GLY A 378 0.76 7.18 -12.09
C GLY A 378 -0.03 5.86 -12.13
N ASP A 379 0.39 4.84 -12.86
CA ASP A 379 -0.26 3.52 -12.75
C ASP A 379 0.03 2.84 -11.40
N ALA A 380 -0.56 1.67 -11.15
CA ALA A 380 -0.40 0.99 -9.87
C ALA A 380 1.05 0.62 -9.55
N VAL A 381 1.87 0.26 -10.54
CA VAL A 381 3.28 -0.09 -10.28
C VAL A 381 4.11 1.16 -10.03
N ASP A 382 3.81 2.23 -10.76
CA ASP A 382 4.45 3.53 -10.60
C ASP A 382 4.21 4.09 -9.18
N MET A 383 2.96 4.04 -8.71
CA MET A 383 2.59 4.42 -7.34
C MET A 383 3.27 3.54 -6.27
N ILE A 384 3.43 2.23 -6.51
CA ILE A 384 4.20 1.35 -5.60
C ILE A 384 5.65 1.81 -5.50
N TRP A 385 6.29 2.20 -6.60
CA TRP A 385 7.67 2.68 -6.58
C TRP A 385 7.82 4.05 -5.91
N ARG A 386 6.83 4.92 -6.07
CA ARG A 386 6.74 6.18 -5.34
C ARG A 386 6.70 5.94 -3.83
N GLU A 387 5.86 5.01 -3.39
CA GLU A 387 5.78 4.62 -1.97
C GLU A 387 7.07 4.00 -1.45
N VAL A 388 7.74 3.15 -2.24
CA VAL A 388 9.07 2.63 -1.90
C VAL A 388 10.05 3.78 -1.68
N ARG A 389 10.04 4.80 -2.53
CA ARG A 389 10.91 5.98 -2.38
C ARG A 389 10.69 6.66 -1.02
N HIS A 390 9.44 6.80 -0.57
CA HIS A 390 9.10 7.38 0.73
C HIS A 390 9.68 6.58 1.92
N LYS A 391 9.84 5.25 1.79
CA LYS A 391 10.40 4.43 2.88
C LYS A 391 11.94 4.47 2.96
N LEU A 392 12.62 4.94 1.92
CA LEU A 392 14.08 4.85 1.83
C LEU A 392 14.89 5.66 2.85
N PRO A 393 14.52 6.91 3.20
CA PRO A 393 15.25 7.64 4.23
C PRO A 393 15.33 6.88 5.55
N ALA A 394 14.23 6.22 5.95
CA ALA A 394 14.18 5.41 7.16
C ALA A 394 15.03 4.14 7.04
N ALA A 395 14.99 3.46 5.90
CA ALA A 395 15.83 2.29 5.62
C ALA A 395 17.33 2.63 5.66
N LYS A 396 17.75 3.70 4.96
CA LYS A 396 19.14 4.19 4.94
C LYS A 396 19.60 4.58 6.33
N LEU A 397 18.76 5.29 7.10
CA LEU A 397 19.05 5.60 8.50
C LEU A 397 19.28 4.32 9.32
N ALA A 398 18.41 3.31 9.19
CA ALA A 398 18.57 2.03 9.89
C ALA A 398 19.90 1.34 9.55
N VAL A 399 20.30 1.32 8.27
CA VAL A 399 21.61 0.79 7.84
C VAL A 399 22.76 1.54 8.51
N HIS A 400 22.73 2.88 8.51
CA HIS A 400 23.76 3.69 9.18
C HIS A 400 23.82 3.44 10.69
N ARG A 401 22.67 3.21 11.34
CA ARG A 401 22.64 2.88 12.77
C ARG A 401 23.31 1.53 13.04
N THR A 402 22.94 0.49 12.30
CA THR A 402 23.49 -0.85 12.49
C THR A 402 24.99 -0.91 12.21
N LYS A 403 25.49 -0.19 11.20
CA LYS A 403 26.93 -0.14 10.88
C LYS A 403 27.81 0.47 12.00
N ARG A 404 27.23 1.27 12.90
CA ARG A 404 27.96 1.84 14.06
C ARG A 404 28.17 0.84 15.18
N LEU A 405 27.46 -0.29 15.17
CA LEU A 405 27.49 -1.26 16.25
C LEU A 405 28.53 -2.34 15.97
N LYS A 406 29.35 -2.65 16.98
CA LYS A 406 30.31 -3.75 16.93
C LYS A 406 29.62 -5.13 16.95
N ILE A 407 28.43 -5.18 17.55
CA ILE A 407 27.53 -6.33 17.55
C ILE A 407 26.27 -5.90 16.80
N PRO A 408 25.89 -6.53 15.68
CA PRO A 408 24.75 -6.07 14.90
C PRO A 408 23.43 -6.23 15.66
N ASP A 409 22.44 -5.40 15.30
CA ASP A 409 21.13 -5.30 15.99
C ASP A 409 20.34 -6.62 16.09
N TRP A 410 20.58 -7.59 15.18
CA TRP A 410 19.92 -8.91 15.22
C TRP A 410 20.23 -9.73 16.48
N TRP A 411 21.24 -9.35 17.26
CA TRP A 411 21.55 -9.98 18.55
C TRP A 411 20.57 -9.59 19.67
N GLY A 412 19.85 -8.47 19.53
CA GLY A 412 18.91 -7.96 20.54
C GLY A 412 17.51 -8.57 20.48
N ASP A 413 17.05 -9.00 19.30
CA ASP A 413 15.67 -9.47 19.08
C ASP A 413 15.42 -10.93 19.46
N ARG A 414 16.45 -11.72 19.79
CA ARG A 414 16.26 -13.10 20.28
C ARG A 414 15.91 -13.21 21.77
N ARG A 415 15.77 -12.09 22.50
CA ARG A 415 15.58 -12.09 23.97
C ARG A 415 14.28 -11.41 24.45
N ARG A 416 13.28 -11.21 23.61
CA ARG A 416 11.97 -10.68 24.06
C ARG A 416 10.81 -11.52 23.59
#